data_AF-A0A4D4F1J6-F1
#
_entry.id   AF-A0A4D4F1J6-F1
#
_cell.length_a   1.000
_cell.length_b   1.000
_cell.length_c   1.000
_cell.angle_alpha   90.00
_cell.angle_beta   90.00
_cell.angle_gamma   90.00
#
_symmetry.space_group_name_H-M   'P 1'
#
loop_
_entity.id
_entity.type
_entity.pdbx_description
1 polymer ?
#
loop_
_entity_poly.entity_id
_entity_poly.type
_entity_poly.pdbx_seq_one_letter_code
_entity_poly.pdbx_strand_id
1 'polypeptide(L)'
;MNKANNQAKAEKPVPTKELSPPPKVKTARSAAEKNKTEGMTYPKTSAEGHAGEYLFAYWISRYFKWPCRLLDIDMGLDAQVEIYENELSTGMFIGVQVKTTSRTMSSSLGVQIPYKNLKYWGECDFPIVIVLICLNEDNKHEEPDIYWRHLDKQTIASLSSTADYNNSGSTSVTFNEDQYLKSPRDREKWLRLWLSSEDLKIIERCEGIERNITALGKFFEETIVDGDLKQGLPTLDFFRNLNDLLDSYDEVELAIRGNNRLEYLSEEVKSLKKCHERYMPKIMYAFEQACESNSVMMSDFDPYSPINNKLHTILVNNRIY
;
A
#
# COMPACT_ATOMS: atom_id res chain seq x y z
N MET A 1 41.80 -47.41 97.19
CA MET A 1 40.49 -46.74 97.32
C MET A 1 40.49 -45.53 96.41
N ASN A 2 39.74 -45.55 95.30
CA ASN A 2 39.46 -44.34 94.51
C ASN A 2 38.05 -44.46 93.93
N LYS A 3 37.22 -43.46 94.21
CA LYS A 3 35.85 -43.31 93.70
C LYS A 3 35.88 -42.50 92.39
N ALA A 4 34.83 -42.76 91.60
CA ALA A 4 34.36 -42.15 90.35
C ALA A 4 34.53 -40.61 90.26
N ASN A 5 34.50 -39.97 89.08
CA ASN A 5 33.44 -40.03 88.07
C ASN A 5 33.85 -39.19 86.83
N ASN A 6 33.51 -39.61 85.61
CA ASN A 6 32.65 -38.85 84.68
C ASN A 6 32.66 -39.40 83.24
N GLN A 7 31.48 -39.30 82.65
CA GLN A 7 30.98 -39.88 81.42
C GLN A 7 31.59 -39.26 80.15
N ALA A 8 31.70 -40.06 79.08
CA ALA A 8 31.93 -39.58 77.71
C ALA A 8 30.82 -40.07 76.76
N LYS A 9 30.42 -39.17 75.86
CA LYS A 9 29.27 -39.17 74.96
C LYS A 9 29.39 -40.13 73.78
N ALA A 10 28.22 -40.53 73.27
CA ALA A 10 27.97 -41.33 72.08
C ALA A 10 28.39 -40.65 70.76
N GLU A 11 28.95 -41.44 69.82
CA GLU A 11 29.14 -41.08 68.42
C GLU A 11 28.08 -41.78 67.53
N LYS A 12 27.55 -41.03 66.56
CA LYS A 12 26.51 -41.44 65.59
C LYS A 12 27.10 -42.19 64.39
N PRO A 13 26.35 -43.10 63.74
CA PRO A 13 26.80 -43.82 62.56
C PRO A 13 26.75 -42.97 61.27
N VAL A 14 27.69 -43.26 60.36
CA VAL A 14 27.91 -42.65 59.04
C VAL A 14 26.79 -43.01 58.04
N PRO A 15 26.30 -42.10 57.19
CA PRO A 15 25.27 -42.42 56.19
C PRO A 15 25.88 -43.01 54.91
N THR A 16 25.30 -44.12 54.45
CA THR A 16 25.59 -44.81 53.19
C THR A 16 24.98 -44.01 52.02
N LYS A 17 25.78 -43.66 50.99
CA LYS A 17 25.29 -43.05 49.74
C LYS A 17 24.58 -44.10 48.89
N GLU A 18 23.30 -43.91 48.60
CA GLU A 18 22.61 -44.61 47.49
C GLU A 18 23.12 -44.07 46.14
N LEU A 19 23.51 -44.99 45.25
CA LEU A 19 23.90 -44.70 43.86
C LEU A 19 22.64 -44.57 42.99
N SER A 20 22.55 -43.47 42.24
CA SER A 20 21.50 -43.23 41.26
C SER A 20 21.57 -44.21 40.08
N PRO A 21 20.44 -44.65 39.49
CA PRO A 21 20.45 -45.56 38.35
C PRO A 21 20.97 -44.86 37.07
N PRO A 22 21.57 -45.61 36.13
CA PRO A 22 22.20 -45.04 34.93
C PRO A 22 21.16 -44.50 33.93
N PRO A 23 21.54 -43.49 33.12
CA PRO A 23 20.63 -42.87 32.16
C PRO A 23 20.23 -43.83 31.03
N LYS A 24 18.94 -43.84 30.67
CA LYS A 24 18.40 -44.61 29.55
C LYS A 24 19.01 -44.13 28.23
N VAL A 25 19.78 -45.00 27.58
CA VAL A 25 20.27 -44.81 26.22
C VAL A 25 19.07 -44.90 25.24
N LYS A 26 18.69 -43.78 24.62
CA LYS A 26 17.84 -43.80 23.42
C LYS A 26 18.71 -44.28 22.25
N THR A 27 18.52 -45.51 21.81
CA THR A 27 19.11 -46.03 20.58
C THR A 27 18.49 -45.29 19.39
N ALA A 28 19.23 -44.33 18.83
CA ALA A 28 18.89 -43.74 17.54
C ALA A 28 19.09 -44.82 16.46
N ARG A 29 17.99 -45.28 15.82
CA ARG A 29 18.08 -46.11 14.62
C ARG A 29 18.87 -45.36 13.54
N SER A 30 19.69 -46.08 12.78
CA SER A 30 20.54 -45.47 11.77
C SER A 30 19.69 -44.76 10.70
N ALA A 31 20.17 -43.64 10.15
CA ALA A 31 19.46 -42.90 9.09
C ALA A 31 19.14 -43.78 7.86
N ALA A 32 19.95 -44.83 7.63
CA ALA A 32 19.73 -45.83 6.60
C ALA A 32 18.54 -46.77 6.87
N GLU A 33 18.22 -47.05 8.14
CA GLU A 33 17.03 -47.84 8.50
C GLU A 33 15.75 -47.02 8.40
N LYS A 34 15.78 -45.72 8.75
CA LYS A 34 14.64 -44.81 8.54
C LYS A 34 14.23 -44.73 7.06
N ASN A 35 15.21 -44.57 6.17
CA ASN A 35 14.99 -44.53 4.71
C ASN A 35 14.42 -45.82 4.12
N LYS A 36 14.47 -46.95 4.82
CA LYS A 36 13.88 -48.23 4.35
C LYS A 36 12.43 -48.43 4.82
N THR A 37 11.97 -47.68 5.82
CA THR A 37 10.67 -47.91 6.48
C THR A 37 9.70 -46.73 6.38
N GLU A 38 10.19 -45.53 6.07
CA GLU A 38 9.37 -44.33 5.97
C GLU A 38 9.15 -43.99 4.48
N GLY A 39 7.89 -43.87 4.06
CA GLY A 39 7.54 -43.38 2.73
C GLY A 39 7.87 -41.90 2.57
N MET A 40 7.79 -41.37 1.34
CA MET A 40 7.98 -39.95 1.08
C MET A 40 6.99 -39.12 1.91
N THR A 41 7.49 -38.11 2.63
CA THR A 41 6.67 -37.21 3.44
C THR A 41 6.72 -35.81 2.86
N TYR A 42 5.57 -35.12 2.85
CA TYR A 42 5.50 -33.70 2.53
C TYR A 42 5.43 -32.93 3.86
N PRO A 43 6.48 -32.17 4.24
CA PRO A 43 6.53 -31.52 5.55
C PRO A 43 5.35 -30.57 5.75
N LYS A 44 4.68 -30.63 6.91
CA LYS A 44 3.48 -29.79 7.21
C LYS A 44 3.77 -28.30 7.00
N THR A 45 4.93 -27.83 7.45
CA THR A 45 5.34 -26.43 7.31
C THR A 45 5.48 -26.00 5.84
N SER A 46 5.96 -26.91 4.98
CA SER A 46 6.04 -26.67 3.54
C SER A 46 4.65 -26.69 2.90
N ALA A 47 3.77 -27.60 3.35
CA ALA A 47 2.38 -27.65 2.90
C ALA A 47 1.61 -26.36 3.22
N GLU A 48 1.73 -25.85 4.45
CA GLU A 48 1.12 -24.59 4.87
C GLU A 48 1.69 -23.39 4.10
N GLY A 49 3.02 -23.34 3.91
CA GLY A 49 3.67 -22.29 3.12
C GLY A 49 3.15 -22.25 1.68
N HIS A 50 3.21 -23.38 0.98
CA HIS A 50 2.75 -23.47 -0.42
C HIS A 50 1.24 -23.19 -0.54
N ALA A 51 0.42 -23.68 0.39
CA ALA A 51 -1.02 -23.40 0.40
C ALA A 51 -1.29 -21.89 0.47
N GLY A 52 -0.51 -21.17 1.29
CA GLY A 52 -0.59 -19.72 1.38
C GLY A 52 -0.18 -19.02 0.10
N GLU A 53 0.99 -19.35 -0.46
CA GLU A 53 1.48 -18.73 -1.70
C GLU A 53 0.53 -18.93 -2.87
N TYR A 54 0.00 -20.15 -3.05
CA TYR A 54 -0.98 -20.44 -4.10
C TYR A 54 -2.30 -19.70 -3.88
N LEU A 55 -2.79 -19.64 -2.64
CA LEU A 55 -4.01 -18.87 -2.32
C LEU A 55 -3.81 -17.38 -2.63
N PHE A 56 -2.68 -16.82 -2.25
CA PHE A 56 -2.35 -15.41 -2.52
C PHE A 56 -2.34 -15.13 -4.02
N ALA A 57 -1.62 -15.95 -4.80
CA ALA A 57 -1.56 -15.79 -6.25
C ALA A 57 -2.93 -15.90 -6.92
N TYR A 58 -3.75 -16.87 -6.50
CA TYR A 58 -5.14 -16.99 -6.95
C TYR A 58 -5.96 -15.74 -6.62
N TRP A 59 -5.86 -15.25 -5.39
CA TRP A 59 -6.64 -14.10 -4.92
C TRP A 59 -6.29 -12.84 -5.72
N ILE A 60 -5.00 -12.52 -5.86
CA ILE A 60 -4.54 -11.35 -6.62
C ILE A 60 -5.00 -11.44 -8.08
N SER A 61 -4.76 -12.59 -8.73
CA SER A 61 -5.15 -12.78 -10.12
C SER A 61 -6.67 -12.70 -10.32
N ARG A 62 -7.45 -13.21 -9.37
CA ARG A 62 -8.91 -13.21 -9.43
C ARG A 62 -9.50 -11.83 -9.19
N TYR A 63 -9.04 -11.12 -8.16
CA TYR A 63 -9.69 -9.91 -7.67
C TYR A 63 -9.02 -8.62 -8.15
N PHE A 64 -7.69 -8.56 -8.20
CA PHE A 64 -6.99 -7.40 -8.75
C PHE A 64 -6.85 -7.46 -10.28
N LYS A 65 -6.99 -8.66 -10.87
CA LYS A 65 -6.73 -8.90 -12.30
C LYS A 65 -5.30 -8.57 -12.72
N TRP A 66 -4.37 -8.71 -11.77
CA TRP A 66 -2.95 -8.46 -11.96
C TRP A 66 -2.17 -9.77 -11.99
N PRO A 67 -1.15 -9.90 -12.86
CA PRO A 67 -0.25 -11.05 -12.83
C PRO A 67 0.47 -11.15 -11.48
N CYS A 68 0.40 -12.32 -10.87
CA CYS A 68 1.19 -12.68 -9.70
C CYS A 68 2.18 -13.79 -10.10
N ARG A 69 3.48 -13.48 -10.00
CA ARG A 69 4.57 -14.43 -10.27
C ARG A 69 5.07 -14.96 -8.94
N LEU A 70 4.84 -16.25 -8.67
CA LEU A 70 5.49 -16.93 -7.55
C LEU A 70 6.99 -17.11 -7.86
N LEU A 71 7.83 -16.93 -6.86
CA LEU A 71 9.27 -17.04 -7.00
C LEU A 71 9.76 -18.37 -6.44
N ASP A 72 10.37 -19.19 -7.28
CA ASP A 72 10.88 -20.51 -6.89
C ASP A 72 12.18 -20.45 -6.08
N ILE A 73 12.77 -19.25 -5.92
CA ILE A 73 14.05 -19.04 -5.23
C ILE A 73 13.80 -18.23 -3.96
N ASP A 74 14.22 -18.78 -2.80
CA ASP A 74 14.18 -18.07 -1.52
C ASP A 74 15.26 -16.98 -1.45
N MET A 75 14.95 -15.82 -2.03
CA MET A 75 15.72 -14.58 -1.86
C MET A 75 15.01 -13.61 -0.90
N GLY A 76 14.13 -14.12 -0.04
CA GLY A 76 13.37 -13.32 0.91
C GLY A 76 12.12 -12.63 0.35
N LEU A 77 11.69 -12.97 -0.87
CA LEU A 77 10.36 -12.66 -1.41
C LEU A 77 9.79 -13.95 -2.00
N ASP A 78 8.50 -14.18 -1.83
CA ASP A 78 7.83 -15.38 -2.33
C ASP A 78 7.06 -15.09 -3.63
N ALA A 79 6.73 -13.82 -3.89
CA ALA A 79 6.02 -13.43 -5.09
C ALA A 79 6.36 -12.01 -5.57
N GLN A 80 6.06 -11.75 -6.84
CA GLN A 80 6.03 -10.42 -7.45
C GLN A 80 4.68 -10.19 -8.12
N VAL A 81 4.03 -9.09 -7.77
CA VAL A 81 2.78 -8.66 -8.38
C VAL A 81 3.09 -7.51 -9.33
N GLU A 82 2.69 -7.63 -10.60
CA GLU A 82 2.84 -6.55 -11.57
C GLU A 82 1.53 -5.77 -11.70
N ILE A 83 1.62 -4.44 -11.64
CA ILE A 83 0.47 -3.58 -11.87
C ILE A 83 0.10 -3.67 -13.35
N TYR A 84 -1.14 -4.08 -13.60
CA TYR A 84 -1.74 -4.16 -14.93
C TYR A 84 -2.93 -3.20 -15.02
N GLU A 85 -2.88 -2.24 -15.93
CA GLU A 85 -3.96 -1.27 -16.12
C GLU A 85 -4.44 -1.32 -17.57
N ASN A 86 -5.76 -1.37 -17.77
CA ASN A 86 -6.39 -1.50 -19.09
C ASN A 86 -5.81 -2.65 -19.94
N GLU A 87 -5.57 -3.80 -19.32
CA GLU A 87 -4.99 -5.00 -19.96
C GLU A 87 -3.54 -4.83 -20.45
N LEU A 88 -2.86 -3.75 -20.04
CA LEU A 88 -1.48 -3.46 -20.42
C LEU A 88 -0.54 -3.56 -19.20
N SER A 89 0.63 -4.16 -19.46
CA SER A 89 1.78 -4.13 -18.54
C SER A 89 2.19 -2.69 -18.26
N THR A 90 2.36 -2.34 -16.99
CA THR A 90 2.95 -1.05 -16.61
C THR A 90 4.44 -1.15 -16.33
N GLY A 91 4.99 -2.36 -16.15
CA GLY A 91 6.37 -2.59 -15.72
C GLY A 91 6.63 -2.23 -14.25
N MET A 92 5.60 -1.86 -13.49
CA MET A 92 5.71 -1.57 -12.05
C MET A 92 5.40 -2.84 -11.24
N PHE A 93 6.34 -3.25 -10.40
CA PHE A 93 6.26 -4.47 -9.60
C PHE A 93 6.12 -4.19 -8.10
N ILE A 94 5.45 -5.07 -7.37
CA ILE A 94 5.40 -5.06 -5.91
C ILE A 94 5.99 -6.38 -5.44
N GLY A 95 7.04 -6.30 -4.63
CA GLY A 95 7.64 -7.47 -4.00
C GLY A 95 6.77 -7.93 -2.84
N VAL A 96 6.48 -9.23 -2.77
CA VAL A 96 5.61 -9.79 -1.73
C VAL A 96 6.32 -10.93 -1.01
N GLN A 97 6.30 -10.87 0.32
CA GLN A 97 6.60 -12.01 1.18
C GLN A 97 5.30 -12.48 1.84
N VAL A 98 4.96 -13.74 1.63
CA VAL A 98 3.83 -14.45 2.21
C VAL A 98 4.28 -15.17 3.49
N LYS A 99 3.44 -15.11 4.52
CA LYS A 99 3.59 -15.88 5.75
C LYS A 99 2.27 -16.56 6.05
N THR A 100 2.29 -17.86 6.30
CA THR A 100 1.09 -18.64 6.61
C THR A 100 1.06 -19.02 8.08
N THR A 101 -0.13 -19.04 8.68
CA THR A 101 -0.38 -19.56 10.02
C THR A 101 -1.70 -20.31 10.05
N SER A 102 -1.79 -21.36 10.86
CA SER A 102 -3.05 -22.06 11.14
C SER A 102 -3.97 -21.31 12.12
N ARG A 103 -3.45 -20.27 12.77
CA ARG A 103 -4.16 -19.48 13.79
C ARG A 103 -5.18 -18.56 13.15
N THR A 104 -6.34 -18.45 13.78
CA THR A 104 -7.37 -17.45 13.46
C THR A 104 -6.98 -16.07 14.01
N MET A 105 -7.30 -15.00 13.28
CA MET A 105 -7.11 -13.64 13.76
C MET A 105 -8.04 -13.38 14.95
N SER A 106 -7.52 -12.85 16.05
CA SER A 106 -8.31 -12.54 17.25
C SER A 106 -8.26 -11.06 17.64
N SER A 107 -7.06 -10.48 17.67
CA SER A 107 -6.85 -9.04 17.86
C SER A 107 -5.57 -8.59 17.18
N SER A 108 -4.52 -9.41 17.32
CA SER A 108 -3.29 -9.22 16.59
C SER A 108 -2.51 -10.52 16.41
N LEU A 109 -1.73 -10.60 15.32
CA LEU A 109 -0.82 -11.70 15.04
C LEU A 109 0.55 -11.19 14.61
N GLY A 110 1.59 -11.64 15.30
CA GLY A 110 2.98 -11.34 14.94
C GLY A 110 3.59 -12.43 14.05
N VAL A 111 4.34 -12.00 13.03
CA VAL A 111 5.22 -12.85 12.22
C VAL A 111 6.67 -12.42 12.39
N GLN A 112 7.56 -13.39 12.57
CA GLN A 112 8.99 -13.12 12.74
C GLN A 112 9.69 -12.97 11.39
N ILE A 113 10.37 -11.84 11.24
CA ILE A 113 11.11 -11.49 10.03
C ILE A 113 12.61 -11.46 10.33
N PRO A 114 13.42 -12.29 9.63
CA PRO A 114 14.87 -12.27 9.76
C PRO A 114 15.48 -10.94 9.30
N TYR A 115 16.56 -10.52 9.96
CA TYR A 115 17.29 -9.30 9.61
C TYR A 115 17.78 -9.29 8.15
N LYS A 116 18.25 -10.43 7.64
CA LYS A 116 18.70 -10.56 6.24
C LYS A 116 17.62 -10.15 5.23
N ASN A 117 16.35 -10.45 5.52
CA ASN A 117 15.23 -10.10 4.65
C ASN A 117 15.00 -8.58 4.69
N LEU A 118 15.00 -7.98 5.89
CA LEU A 118 14.84 -6.53 6.04
C LEU A 118 15.95 -5.74 5.34
N LYS A 119 17.20 -6.21 5.43
CA LYS A 119 18.33 -5.61 4.70
C LYS A 119 18.08 -5.64 3.20
N TYR A 120 17.74 -6.81 2.65
CA TYR A 120 17.44 -6.97 1.23
C TYR A 120 16.25 -6.08 0.77
N TRP A 121 15.15 -6.07 1.52
CA TRP A 121 13.99 -5.23 1.22
C TRP A 121 14.29 -3.73 1.30
N GLY A 122 15.19 -3.34 2.20
CA GLY A 122 15.70 -1.98 2.33
C GLY A 122 16.45 -1.49 1.09
N GLU A 123 17.07 -2.41 0.34
CA GLU A 123 17.84 -2.11 -0.87
C GLU A 123 17.00 -2.15 -2.17
N CYS A 124 15.81 -2.76 -2.15
CA CYS A 124 14.92 -2.83 -3.32
C CYS A 124 14.40 -1.44 -3.76
N ASP A 125 14.26 -1.17 -5.05
CA ASP A 125 13.74 0.10 -5.59
C ASP A 125 12.22 0.08 -5.83
N PHE A 126 11.57 -1.05 -5.57
CA PHE A 126 10.12 -1.25 -5.66
C PHE A 126 9.46 -1.42 -4.27
N PRO A 127 8.13 -1.19 -4.15
CA PRO A 127 7.41 -1.38 -2.89
C PRO A 127 7.42 -2.82 -2.40
N ILE A 128 7.49 -2.99 -1.09
CA ILE A 128 7.51 -4.30 -0.42
C ILE A 128 6.26 -4.45 0.44
N VAL A 129 5.48 -5.50 0.17
CA VAL A 129 4.31 -5.87 0.97
C VAL A 129 4.59 -7.20 1.68
N ILE A 130 4.14 -7.29 2.92
CA ILE A 130 4.11 -8.54 3.66
C ILE A 130 2.66 -8.99 3.83
N VAL A 131 2.40 -10.26 3.54
CA VAL A 131 1.07 -10.86 3.55
C VAL A 131 1.04 -11.94 4.61
N LEU A 132 0.00 -11.93 5.44
CA LEU A 132 -0.29 -12.97 6.41
C LEU A 132 -1.54 -13.72 5.98
N ILE A 133 -1.44 -15.04 5.85
CA ILE A 133 -2.55 -15.94 5.55
C ILE A 133 -2.89 -16.74 6.80
N CYS A 134 -4.13 -16.62 7.24
CA CYS A 134 -4.70 -17.38 8.35
C CYS A 134 -5.55 -18.51 7.78
N LEU A 135 -5.09 -19.75 7.87
CA LEU A 135 -5.80 -20.93 7.34
C LEU A 135 -7.04 -21.32 8.16
N ASN A 136 -7.22 -20.74 9.35
CA ASN A 136 -8.40 -20.96 10.20
C ASN A 136 -8.70 -22.45 10.46
N GLU A 137 -7.67 -23.23 10.83
CA GLU A 137 -7.80 -24.69 11.07
C GLU A 137 -8.73 -25.04 12.25
N ASP A 138 -9.25 -24.05 13.00
CA ASP A 138 -10.23 -24.25 14.07
C ASP A 138 -11.67 -24.47 13.57
N ASN A 139 -11.87 -24.60 12.25
CA ASN A 139 -13.14 -24.91 11.56
C ASN A 139 -14.28 -23.92 11.82
N LYS A 140 -13.99 -22.71 12.31
CA LYS A 140 -15.01 -21.67 12.52
C LYS A 140 -15.27 -20.82 11.28
N HIS A 141 -14.29 -20.76 10.38
CA HIS A 141 -14.37 -20.05 9.12
C HIS A 141 -14.13 -21.05 7.98
N GLU A 142 -15.00 -21.06 6.98
CA GLU A 142 -14.88 -21.98 5.84
C GLU A 142 -13.74 -21.59 4.89
N GLU A 143 -13.34 -20.32 4.88
CA GLU A 143 -12.29 -19.79 4.00
C GLU A 143 -11.11 -19.21 4.80
N PRO A 144 -9.86 -19.32 4.28
CA PRO A 144 -8.72 -18.64 4.86
C PRO A 144 -8.82 -17.12 4.74
N ASP A 145 -8.32 -16.40 5.75
CA ASP A 145 -8.24 -14.95 5.74
C ASP A 145 -6.87 -14.46 5.26
N ILE A 146 -6.86 -13.32 4.56
CA ILE A 146 -5.65 -12.69 4.05
C ILE A 146 -5.53 -11.29 4.63
N TYR A 147 -4.37 -11.01 5.23
CA TYR A 147 -4.02 -9.69 5.76
C TYR A 147 -2.75 -9.21 5.07
N TRP A 148 -2.57 -7.89 4.93
CA TRP A 148 -1.40 -7.34 4.27
C TRP A 148 -0.93 -6.03 4.90
N ARG A 149 0.37 -5.75 4.74
CA ARG A 149 0.97 -4.50 5.20
C ARG A 149 2.10 -4.08 4.28
N HIS A 150 2.10 -2.82 3.87
CA HIS A 150 3.26 -2.20 3.23
C HIS A 150 4.36 -1.97 4.27
N LEU A 151 5.60 -2.31 3.90
CA LEU A 151 6.79 -1.98 4.67
C LEU A 151 7.54 -0.88 3.91
N ASP A 152 7.21 0.38 4.20
CA ASP A 152 7.95 1.51 3.63
C ASP A 152 9.40 1.54 4.16
N LYS A 153 10.25 2.37 3.53
CA LYS A 153 11.67 2.47 3.88
C LYS A 153 11.92 2.86 5.33
N GLN A 154 11.09 3.74 5.89
CA GLN A 154 11.23 4.17 7.29
C GLN A 154 10.88 3.02 8.25
N THR A 155 9.81 2.28 7.95
CA THR A 155 9.36 1.11 8.69
C THR A 155 10.41 0.01 8.63
N ILE A 156 10.97 -0.28 7.45
CA ILE A 156 12.06 -1.26 7.30
C ILE A 156 13.27 -0.86 8.13
N ALA A 157 13.71 0.41 8.07
CA ALA A 157 14.87 0.88 8.85
C ALA A 157 14.64 0.75 10.37
N SER A 158 13.43 1.05 10.85
CA SER A 158 13.05 0.89 12.25
C SER A 158 13.05 -0.58 12.70
N LEU A 159 12.48 -1.46 11.86
CA LEU A 159 12.48 -2.90 12.08
C LEU A 159 13.90 -3.48 12.09
N SER A 160 14.77 -3.06 11.17
CA SER A 160 16.17 -3.47 11.11
C SER A 160 16.93 -3.07 12.38
N SER A 161 16.77 -1.83 12.81
CA SER A 161 17.41 -1.33 14.05
C SER A 161 16.96 -2.12 15.28
N THR A 162 15.68 -2.50 15.33
CA THR A 162 15.14 -3.34 16.41
C THR A 162 15.70 -4.76 16.38
N ALA A 163 15.81 -5.36 15.21
CA ALA A 163 16.39 -6.69 15.03
C ALA A 163 17.89 -6.75 15.40
N ASP A 164 18.64 -5.68 15.07
CA ASP A 164 20.05 -5.52 15.46
C ASP A 164 20.21 -5.36 16.98
N TYR A 165 19.37 -4.54 17.62
CA TYR A 165 19.44 -4.30 19.06
C TYR A 165 19.13 -5.54 19.90
N ASN A 166 18.14 -6.34 19.48
CA ASN A 166 17.65 -7.47 20.28
C ASN A 166 18.56 -8.71 20.24
N ASN A 167 19.65 -8.71 19.46
CA ASN A 167 20.54 -9.87 19.24
C ASN A 167 19.84 -11.18 18.79
N SER A 168 18.53 -11.13 18.51
CA SER A 168 17.71 -12.25 18.04
C SER A 168 17.89 -12.52 16.55
N GLY A 169 18.45 -11.56 15.80
CA GLY A 169 18.56 -11.63 14.34
C GLY A 169 17.22 -11.58 13.63
N SER A 170 16.13 -11.26 14.34
CA SER A 170 14.77 -11.13 13.81
C SER A 170 13.94 -10.11 14.58
N THR A 171 12.88 -9.62 13.94
CA THR A 171 11.88 -8.73 14.57
C THR A 171 10.47 -9.17 14.22
N SER A 172 9.49 -8.78 15.02
CA SER A 172 8.09 -9.10 14.79
C SER A 172 7.42 -8.01 13.95
N VAL A 173 6.76 -8.43 12.87
CA VAL A 173 5.76 -7.61 12.18
C VAL A 173 4.38 -8.03 12.66
N THR A 174 3.64 -7.10 13.24
CA THR A 174 2.31 -7.36 13.81
C THR A 174 1.21 -6.95 12.86
N PHE A 175 0.20 -7.81 12.77
CA PHE A 175 -1.03 -7.63 12.02
C PHE A 175 -2.23 -7.43 12.93
N ASN A 176 -3.26 -6.74 12.45
CA ASN A 176 -4.57 -6.58 13.09
C ASN A 176 -5.72 -6.72 12.07
N GLU A 177 -6.96 -6.67 12.56
CA GLU A 177 -8.16 -6.87 11.72
C GLU A 177 -8.34 -5.78 10.64
N ASP A 178 -7.86 -4.57 10.88
CA ASP A 178 -7.99 -3.45 9.92
C ASP A 178 -7.15 -3.64 8.66
N GLN A 179 -6.16 -4.55 8.72
CA GLN A 179 -5.26 -4.89 7.62
C GLN A 179 -5.76 -6.06 6.77
N TYR A 180 -7.03 -6.47 6.96
CA TYR A 180 -7.67 -7.46 6.10
C TYR A 180 -7.65 -7.02 4.64
N LEU A 181 -7.30 -7.93 3.73
CA LEU A 181 -7.21 -7.69 2.30
C LEU A 181 -8.61 -7.60 1.68
N LYS A 182 -9.13 -6.37 1.56
CA LYS A 182 -10.46 -6.03 1.05
C LYS A 182 -10.39 -5.75 -0.45
N SER A 183 -10.96 -6.65 -1.25
CA SER A 183 -11.29 -6.36 -2.64
C SER A 183 -12.57 -5.51 -2.72
N PRO A 184 -12.66 -4.47 -3.59
CA PRO A 184 -11.64 -3.95 -4.52
C PRO A 184 -10.81 -2.78 -3.95
N ARG A 185 -11.11 -2.28 -2.74
CA ARG A 185 -10.50 -1.05 -2.17
C ARG A 185 -8.98 -1.14 -2.02
N ASP A 186 -8.45 -2.31 -1.73
CA ASP A 186 -7.01 -2.46 -1.55
C ASP A 186 -6.23 -2.45 -2.86
N ARG A 187 -6.88 -2.67 -4.02
CA ARG A 187 -6.24 -2.50 -5.33
C ARG A 187 -5.72 -1.06 -5.48
N GLU A 188 -6.55 -0.09 -5.13
CA GLU A 188 -6.18 1.33 -5.16
C GLU A 188 -5.07 1.64 -4.16
N LYS A 189 -5.13 1.08 -2.94
CA LYS A 189 -4.05 1.26 -1.97
C LYS A 189 -2.72 0.70 -2.47
N TRP A 190 -2.74 -0.39 -3.23
CA TRP A 190 -1.53 -0.97 -3.84
C TRP A 190 -0.98 -0.11 -4.98
N LEU A 191 -1.84 0.52 -5.80
CA LEU A 191 -1.40 1.52 -6.78
C LEU A 191 -0.68 2.68 -6.10
N ARG A 192 -1.24 3.17 -4.98
CA ARG A 192 -0.67 4.30 -4.22
C ARG A 192 0.71 4.01 -3.62
N LEU A 193 1.15 2.76 -3.52
CA LEU A 193 2.49 2.41 -3.03
C LEU A 193 3.61 2.95 -3.94
N TRP A 194 3.31 3.23 -5.21
CA TRP A 194 4.26 3.76 -6.18
C TRP A 194 4.31 5.29 -6.23
N LEU A 195 3.44 5.97 -5.47
CA LEU A 195 3.36 7.42 -5.42
C LEU A 195 4.39 7.98 -4.43
N SER A 196 5.19 8.92 -4.91
CA SER A 196 6.06 9.76 -4.10
C SER A 196 5.28 10.88 -3.42
N SER A 197 5.93 11.59 -2.49
CA SER A 197 5.34 12.78 -1.88
C SER A 197 5.02 13.88 -2.88
N GLU A 198 5.78 14.01 -3.97
CA GLU A 198 5.52 14.98 -5.02
C GLU A 198 4.33 14.58 -5.89
N ASP A 199 4.22 13.28 -6.20
CA ASP A 199 3.04 12.73 -6.89
C ASP A 199 1.76 13.03 -6.11
N LEU A 200 1.79 12.85 -4.78
CA LEU A 200 0.64 13.12 -3.92
C LEU A 200 0.23 14.60 -3.92
N LYS A 201 1.18 15.54 -3.98
CA LYS A 201 0.85 16.97 -4.12
C LYS A 201 0.19 17.28 -5.47
N ILE A 202 0.67 16.66 -6.55
CA ILE A 202 0.05 16.82 -7.88
C ILE A 202 -1.39 16.31 -7.83
N ILE A 203 -1.63 15.14 -7.21
CA ILE A 203 -2.97 14.56 -7.05
C ILE A 203 -3.89 15.48 -6.24
N GLU A 204 -3.43 16.02 -5.10
CA GLU A 204 -4.21 16.98 -4.30
C GLU A 204 -4.59 18.24 -5.10
N ARG A 205 -3.66 18.76 -5.90
CA ARG A 205 -3.96 19.86 -6.83
C ARG A 205 -5.00 19.45 -7.87
N CYS A 206 -4.94 18.23 -8.41
CA CYS A 206 -5.94 17.72 -9.36
C CYS A 206 -7.34 17.75 -8.74
N GLU A 207 -7.50 17.26 -7.51
CA GLU A 207 -8.80 17.25 -6.80
C GLU A 207 -9.34 18.67 -6.58
N GLY A 208 -8.46 19.63 -6.27
CA GLY A 208 -8.83 21.04 -6.14
C GLY A 208 -9.37 21.63 -7.45
N ILE A 209 -8.65 21.40 -8.54
CA ILE A 209 -9.02 21.88 -9.88
C ILE A 209 -10.30 21.21 -10.35
N GLU A 210 -10.44 19.89 -10.16
CA GLU A 210 -11.64 19.14 -10.54
C GLU A 210 -12.89 19.68 -9.85
N ARG A 211 -12.81 20.00 -8.54
CA ARG A 211 -13.91 20.60 -7.79
C ARG A 211 -14.34 21.93 -8.40
N ASN A 212 -13.39 22.78 -8.77
CA ASN A 212 -13.66 24.09 -9.38
C ASN A 212 -14.28 23.96 -10.78
N ILE A 213 -13.70 23.12 -11.65
CA ILE A 213 -14.25 22.85 -12.99
C ILE A 213 -15.66 22.26 -12.87
N THR A 214 -15.89 21.33 -11.96
CA THR A 214 -17.21 20.71 -11.76
C THR A 214 -18.24 21.74 -11.31
N ALA A 215 -17.88 22.62 -10.37
CA ALA A 215 -18.79 23.65 -9.86
C ALA A 215 -19.20 24.63 -10.97
N LEU A 216 -18.23 25.17 -11.71
CA LEU A 216 -18.49 26.07 -12.84
C LEU A 216 -19.25 25.36 -13.96
N GLY A 217 -18.84 24.14 -14.29
CA GLY A 217 -19.45 23.32 -15.33
C GLY A 217 -20.94 23.05 -15.08
N LYS A 218 -21.29 22.68 -13.84
CA LYS A 218 -22.70 22.47 -13.45
C LYS A 218 -23.49 23.77 -13.48
N PHE A 219 -22.92 24.87 -12.99
CA PHE A 219 -23.55 26.18 -13.08
C PHE A 219 -23.88 26.54 -14.54
N PHE A 220 -22.94 26.33 -15.47
CA PHE A 220 -23.16 26.63 -16.89
C PHE A 220 -24.06 25.61 -17.60
N GLU A 221 -24.14 24.36 -17.15
CA GLU A 221 -25.16 23.40 -17.63
C GLU A 221 -26.58 23.87 -17.31
N GLU A 222 -26.79 24.55 -16.18
CA GLU A 222 -28.10 25.04 -15.76
C GLU A 222 -28.45 26.41 -16.37
N THR A 223 -27.45 27.22 -16.70
CA THR A 223 -27.63 28.62 -17.10
C THR A 223 -27.50 28.89 -18.60
N ILE A 224 -26.87 27.97 -19.35
CA ILE A 224 -26.87 28.00 -20.81
C ILE A 224 -28.11 27.25 -21.31
N VAL A 225 -29.09 28.02 -21.80
CA VAL A 225 -30.36 27.49 -22.33
C VAL A 225 -30.51 27.91 -23.77
N ASP A 226 -30.73 26.94 -24.67
CA ASP A 226 -30.86 27.14 -26.12
C ASP A 226 -29.66 27.88 -26.75
N GLY A 227 -28.47 27.71 -26.16
CA GLY A 227 -27.23 28.37 -26.61
C GLY A 227 -26.99 29.74 -25.97
N ASP A 228 -27.92 30.29 -25.21
CA ASP A 228 -27.73 31.62 -24.60
C ASP A 228 -27.42 31.53 -23.10
N LEU A 229 -26.52 32.39 -22.62
CA LEU A 229 -26.27 32.57 -21.19
C LEU A 229 -27.40 33.40 -20.55
N LYS A 230 -28.32 32.78 -19.81
CA LYS A 230 -29.52 33.46 -19.27
C LYS A 230 -29.37 34.07 -17.88
N GLN A 231 -28.51 33.52 -17.03
CA GLN A 231 -28.40 33.92 -15.61
C GLN A 231 -27.11 34.69 -15.27
N GLY A 232 -26.36 35.14 -16.29
CA GLY A 232 -25.11 35.86 -16.09
C GLY A 232 -23.98 34.97 -15.53
N LEU A 233 -23.02 35.61 -14.86
CA LEU A 233 -21.81 34.97 -14.35
C LEU A 233 -21.95 34.53 -12.89
N PRO A 234 -21.24 33.47 -12.46
CA PRO A 234 -21.43 32.88 -11.13
C PRO A 234 -20.94 33.78 -9.99
N THR A 235 -19.93 34.63 -10.23
CA THR A 235 -19.31 35.49 -9.22
C THR A 235 -18.75 36.76 -9.84
N LEU A 236 -18.59 37.83 -9.07
CA LEU A 236 -17.92 39.07 -9.53
C LEU A 236 -16.46 38.82 -9.94
N ASP A 237 -15.73 37.98 -9.20
CA ASP A 237 -14.34 37.65 -9.49
C ASP A 237 -14.18 36.50 -10.52
N PHE A 238 -15.23 36.21 -11.31
CA PHE A 238 -15.25 35.03 -12.19
C PHE A 238 -14.06 34.99 -13.16
N PHE A 239 -13.74 36.11 -13.81
CA PHE A 239 -12.69 36.16 -14.84
C PHE A 239 -11.30 35.92 -14.26
N ARG A 240 -11.00 36.56 -13.13
CA ARG A 240 -9.78 36.30 -12.36
C ARG A 240 -9.69 34.84 -11.92
N ASN A 241 -10.76 34.30 -11.31
CA ASN A 241 -10.78 32.91 -10.84
C ASN A 241 -10.64 31.90 -11.99
N LEU A 242 -11.22 32.20 -13.15
CA LEU A 242 -11.07 31.38 -14.35
C LEU A 242 -9.64 31.40 -14.87
N ASN A 243 -8.99 32.58 -14.87
CA ASN A 243 -7.58 32.71 -15.24
C ASN A 243 -6.69 31.83 -14.35
N ASP A 244 -6.81 31.98 -13.04
CA ASP A 244 -6.02 31.22 -12.05
C ASP A 244 -6.30 29.70 -12.14
N LEU A 245 -7.54 29.32 -12.44
CA LEU A 245 -7.93 27.92 -12.64
C LEU A 245 -7.27 27.32 -13.89
N LEU A 246 -7.24 28.06 -15.00
CA LEU A 246 -6.63 27.59 -16.25
C LEU A 246 -5.11 27.50 -16.12
N ASP A 247 -4.46 28.48 -15.48
CA ASP A 247 -3.03 28.41 -15.19
C ASP A 247 -2.70 27.22 -14.28
N SER A 248 -3.49 27.01 -13.23
CA SER A 248 -3.35 25.84 -12.35
C SER A 248 -3.53 24.52 -13.08
N TYR A 249 -4.48 24.46 -14.02
CA TYR A 249 -4.70 23.28 -14.86
C TYR A 249 -3.53 23.04 -15.80
N ASP A 250 -3.04 24.07 -16.50
CA ASP A 250 -1.93 23.94 -17.45
C ASP A 250 -0.63 23.50 -16.74
N GLU A 251 -0.36 24.00 -15.52
CA GLU A 251 0.76 23.55 -14.68
C GLU A 251 0.65 22.07 -14.30
N VAL A 252 -0.52 21.64 -13.83
CA VAL A 252 -0.77 20.25 -13.43
C VAL A 252 -0.73 19.32 -14.64
N GLU A 253 -1.29 19.75 -15.78
CA GLU A 253 -1.23 18.99 -17.03
C GLU A 253 0.22 18.80 -17.49
N LEU A 254 1.05 19.83 -17.38
CA LEU A 254 2.48 19.74 -17.70
C LEU A 254 3.21 18.78 -16.75
N ALA A 255 2.90 18.82 -15.45
CA ALA A 255 3.45 17.89 -14.47
C ALA A 255 3.04 16.43 -14.75
N ILE A 256 1.77 16.18 -15.09
CA ILE A 256 1.27 14.85 -15.47
C ILE A 256 1.93 14.36 -16.75
N ARG A 257 2.11 15.22 -17.76
CA ARG A 257 2.81 14.85 -19.00
C ARG A 257 4.27 14.49 -18.75
N GLY A 258 4.93 15.19 -17.83
CA GLY A 258 6.29 14.86 -17.37
C GLY A 258 6.38 13.54 -16.61
N ASN A 259 5.26 13.05 -16.07
CA ASN A 259 5.18 11.87 -15.23
C ASN A 259 3.92 11.06 -15.55
N ASN A 260 3.90 10.52 -16.78
CA ASN A 260 2.73 9.86 -17.38
C ASN A 260 2.18 8.69 -16.55
N ARG A 261 2.96 8.10 -15.64
CA ARG A 261 2.49 7.01 -14.78
C ARG A 261 1.34 7.42 -13.86
N LEU A 262 1.21 8.71 -13.53
CA LEU A 262 0.13 9.23 -12.70
C LEU A 262 -1.25 8.95 -13.29
N GLU A 263 -1.36 8.88 -14.61
CA GLU A 263 -2.60 8.53 -15.29
C GLU A 263 -3.07 7.10 -15.02
N TYR A 264 -2.15 6.20 -14.68
CA TYR A 264 -2.47 4.82 -14.33
C TYR A 264 -2.68 4.66 -12.82
N LEU A 265 -1.88 5.37 -12.03
CA LEU A 265 -1.80 5.20 -10.57
C LEU A 265 -2.86 5.98 -9.78
N SER A 266 -3.53 6.97 -10.38
CA SER A 266 -4.49 7.84 -9.69
C SER A 266 -5.82 7.93 -10.43
N GLU A 267 -6.91 7.63 -9.71
CA GLU A 267 -8.27 7.84 -10.22
C GLU A 267 -8.64 9.33 -10.26
N GLU A 268 -8.07 10.14 -9.38
CA GLU A 268 -8.25 11.60 -9.34
C GLU A 268 -7.72 12.25 -10.63
N VAL A 269 -6.54 11.83 -11.10
CA VAL A 269 -5.98 12.29 -12.38
C VAL A 269 -6.90 11.90 -13.55
N LYS A 270 -7.41 10.65 -13.56
CA LYS A 270 -8.37 10.19 -14.57
C LYS A 270 -9.69 10.98 -14.50
N SER A 271 -10.16 11.29 -13.29
CA SER A 271 -11.39 12.03 -13.05
C SER A 271 -11.28 13.47 -13.52
N LEU A 272 -10.18 14.16 -13.19
CA LEU A 272 -9.90 15.51 -13.67
C LEU A 272 -9.94 15.61 -15.20
N LYS A 273 -9.33 14.65 -15.91
CA LYS A 273 -9.36 14.64 -17.39
C LYS A 273 -10.79 14.54 -17.92
N LYS A 274 -11.58 13.59 -17.42
CA LYS A 274 -12.99 13.42 -17.80
C LYS A 274 -13.82 14.66 -17.46
N CYS A 275 -13.58 15.25 -16.30
CA CYS A 275 -14.23 16.47 -15.82
C CYS A 275 -13.92 17.66 -16.75
N HIS A 276 -12.65 17.85 -17.09
CA HIS A 276 -12.20 18.88 -18.02
C HIS A 276 -12.84 18.70 -19.41
N GLU A 277 -12.79 17.50 -19.99
CA GLU A 277 -13.42 17.19 -21.28
C GLU A 277 -14.93 17.50 -21.30
N ARG A 278 -15.63 17.20 -20.20
CA ARG A 278 -17.09 17.41 -20.10
C ARG A 278 -17.47 18.89 -19.93
N TYR A 279 -16.78 19.61 -19.08
CA TYR A 279 -17.23 20.91 -18.57
C TYR A 279 -16.45 22.10 -19.13
N MET A 280 -15.16 21.94 -19.42
CA MET A 280 -14.34 23.06 -19.90
C MET A 280 -14.89 23.72 -21.18
N PRO A 281 -15.41 22.97 -22.17
CA PRO A 281 -16.02 23.59 -23.35
C PRO A 281 -17.16 24.55 -23.01
N LYS A 282 -17.99 24.24 -22.01
CA LYS A 282 -19.10 25.10 -21.59
C LYS A 282 -18.62 26.33 -20.82
N ILE A 283 -17.61 26.16 -19.99
CA ILE A 283 -16.99 27.26 -19.24
C ILE A 283 -16.36 28.26 -20.22
N MET A 284 -15.61 27.75 -21.21
CA MET A 284 -14.99 28.58 -22.25
C MET A 284 -16.04 29.27 -23.13
N TYR A 285 -17.14 28.58 -23.46
CA TYR A 285 -18.26 29.17 -24.18
C TYR A 285 -18.88 30.36 -23.42
N ALA A 286 -19.13 30.20 -22.11
CA ALA A 286 -19.67 31.28 -21.30
C ALA A 286 -18.74 32.49 -21.22
N PHE A 287 -17.43 32.27 -21.16
CA PHE A 287 -16.43 33.34 -21.22
C PHE A 287 -16.45 34.07 -22.57
N GLU A 288 -16.53 33.33 -23.67
CA GLU A 288 -16.61 33.90 -25.02
C GLU A 288 -17.88 34.74 -25.20
N GLN A 289 -19.04 34.24 -24.76
CA GLN A 289 -20.30 34.99 -24.77
C GLN A 289 -20.22 36.29 -23.95
N ALA A 290 -19.56 36.27 -22.79
CA ALA A 290 -19.36 37.47 -21.98
C ALA A 290 -18.47 38.50 -22.70
N CYS A 291 -17.48 38.05 -23.48
CA CYS A 291 -16.64 38.94 -24.30
C CYS A 291 -17.47 39.59 -25.42
N GLU A 292 -18.28 38.80 -26.14
CA GLU A 292 -19.15 39.28 -27.20
C GLU A 292 -20.19 40.29 -26.71
N SER A 293 -20.67 40.14 -25.46
CA SER A 293 -21.61 41.06 -24.83
C SER A 293 -20.94 42.30 -24.20
N ASN A 294 -19.64 42.52 -24.43
CA ASN A 294 -18.85 43.60 -23.80
C ASN A 294 -18.95 43.62 -22.26
N SER A 295 -19.11 42.44 -21.66
CA SER A 295 -19.22 42.27 -20.20
C SER A 295 -17.88 41.96 -19.52
N VAL A 296 -16.78 41.95 -20.30
CA VAL A 296 -15.42 41.73 -19.81
C VAL A 296 -14.59 42.97 -20.08
N MET A 297 -13.84 43.41 -19.07
CA MET A 297 -12.83 44.47 -19.15
C MET A 297 -11.49 43.95 -18.63
N MET A 298 -10.38 44.56 -19.06
CA MET A 298 -9.06 44.17 -18.52
C MET A 298 -8.91 44.43 -17.02
N SER A 299 -9.70 45.34 -16.46
CA SER A 299 -9.75 45.56 -15.01
C SER A 299 -10.35 44.39 -14.23
N ASP A 300 -11.00 43.44 -14.90
CA ASP A 300 -11.57 42.24 -14.28
C ASP A 300 -10.52 41.15 -14.05
N PHE A 301 -9.31 41.35 -14.60
CA PHE A 301 -8.14 40.51 -14.39
C PHE A 301 -7.18 41.17 -13.39
N ASP A 302 -6.33 40.36 -12.78
CA ASP A 302 -5.26 40.88 -11.93
C ASP A 302 -4.18 41.55 -12.81
N PRO A 303 -3.95 42.87 -12.67
CA PRO A 303 -2.99 43.59 -13.50
C PRO A 303 -1.53 43.15 -13.28
N TYR A 304 -1.26 42.40 -12.21
CA TYR A 304 0.07 41.89 -11.90
C TYR A 304 0.30 40.44 -12.32
N SER A 305 -0.72 39.79 -12.87
CA SER A 305 -0.67 38.38 -13.30
C SER A 305 -0.88 38.27 -14.80
N PRO A 306 -0.14 37.40 -15.51
CA PRO A 306 -0.36 37.18 -16.93
C PRO A 306 -1.73 36.53 -17.17
N ILE A 307 -2.38 36.89 -18.28
CA ILE A 307 -3.61 36.24 -18.70
C ILE A 307 -3.25 34.91 -19.38
N ASN A 308 -3.92 33.83 -18.97
CA ASN A 308 -3.78 32.51 -19.55
C ASN A 308 -3.97 32.55 -21.07
N ASN A 309 -3.13 31.83 -21.81
CA ASN A 309 -3.10 31.87 -23.28
C ASN A 309 -4.46 31.56 -23.93
N LYS A 310 -5.26 30.66 -23.33
CA LYS A 310 -6.61 30.31 -23.83
C LYS A 310 -7.56 31.50 -23.75
N LEU A 311 -7.56 32.23 -22.62
CA LEU A 311 -8.38 33.43 -22.45
C LEU A 311 -7.87 34.59 -23.29
N HIS A 312 -6.55 34.82 -23.30
CA HIS A 312 -5.92 35.89 -24.08
C HIS A 312 -6.28 35.80 -25.57
N THR A 313 -6.30 34.60 -26.14
CA THR A 313 -6.69 34.38 -27.55
C THR A 313 -8.12 34.88 -27.82
N ILE A 314 -9.06 34.59 -26.92
CA ILE A 314 -10.47 35.02 -27.04
C ILE A 314 -10.59 36.54 -26.87
N LEU A 315 -9.87 37.13 -25.90
CA LEU A 315 -9.87 38.58 -25.68
C LEU A 315 -9.36 39.35 -26.90
N VAL A 316 -8.24 38.90 -27.50
CA VAL A 316 -7.67 39.50 -28.71
C VAL A 316 -8.66 39.42 -29.89
N ASN A 317 -9.31 38.26 -30.08
CA ASN A 317 -10.31 38.09 -31.13
C ASN A 317 -11.51 39.04 -30.96
N ASN A 318 -11.87 39.33 -29.71
CA ASN A 318 -12.93 40.28 -29.34
C ASN A 318 -12.46 41.73 -29.19
N ARG A 319 -11.18 42.03 -29.48
CA ARG A 319 -10.57 43.37 -29.41
C ARG A 319 -10.63 44.01 -28.01
N ILE A 320 -10.50 43.20 -26.97
CA ILE A 320 -10.40 43.63 -25.57
C ILE A 320 -8.91 43.71 -25.24
N TYR A 321 -8.41 44.87 -24.80
CA TYR A 321 -6.98 45.18 -24.60
C TYR A 321 -6.67 45.77 -23.25
#